data_AF-A0A4R8S7T3-F1
#
_entry.id   AF-A0A4R8S7T3-F1
#
_cell.length_a   1.000
_cell.length_b   1.000
_cell.length_c   1.000
_cell.angle_alpha   90.00
_cell.angle_beta   90.00
_cell.angle_gamma   90.00
#
_symmetry.space_group_name_H-M   'P 1'
#
loop_
_entity.id
_entity.type
_entity.pdbx_description
1 polymer ?
#
loop_
_entity_poly.entity_id
_entity_poly.type
_entity_poly.pdbx_seq_one_letter_code
_entity_poly.pdbx_strand_id
1 'polypeptide(L)'
;MILNVVPEGLAAASAAVEALTARLAAVHTAAAPVIGAVVPPAADPVSIQSAAAFSAHGIERNAAAAGAVYELGRAGAGIAEAATSYTVGDMQAAATYMPGIA
;
A
#
# COMPACT_ATOMS: atom_id res chain seq x y z
N MET A 1 1.11 -27.19 14.40
CA MET A 1 1.92 -26.30 13.54
C MET A 1 2.34 -25.13 14.40
N ILE A 2 3.65 -24.83 14.49
CA ILE A 2 4.17 -23.69 15.27
C ILE A 2 4.71 -22.67 14.25
N LEU A 3 4.27 -21.42 14.35
CA LEU A 3 4.74 -20.33 13.50
C LEU A 3 5.83 -19.57 14.25
N ASN A 4 6.98 -19.38 13.61
CA ASN A 4 8.08 -18.58 14.16
C ASN A 4 7.89 -17.13 13.72
N VAL A 5 7.19 -16.34 14.53
CA VAL A 5 6.87 -14.94 14.24
C VAL A 5 7.66 -14.03 15.19
N VAL A 6 8.16 -12.92 14.65
CA VAL A 6 8.83 -11.87 15.42
C VAL A 6 7.94 -10.63 15.37
N PRO A 7 7.22 -10.28 16.45
CA PRO A 7 6.25 -9.19 16.46
C PRO A 7 6.84 -7.82 16.09
N GLU A 8 8.07 -7.55 16.51
CA GLU A 8 8.80 -6.32 16.18
C GLU A 8 9.08 -6.22 14.67
N GLY A 9 9.38 -7.36 14.04
CA GLY A 9 9.56 -7.46 12.60
C GLY A 9 8.27 -7.16 11.84
N LEU A 10 7.12 -7.59 12.37
CA LEU A 10 5.81 -7.24 11.81
C LEU A 10 5.50 -5.75 11.97
N ALA A 11 5.77 -5.18 13.15
CA ALA A 11 5.58 -3.74 13.38
C ALA A 11 6.44 -2.89 12.41
N ALA A 12 7.71 -3.27 12.23
CA ALA A 12 8.60 -2.61 11.28
C ALA A 12 8.11 -2.77 9.82
N ALA A 13 7.62 -3.95 9.45
CA ALA A 13 7.07 -4.19 8.12
C ALA A 13 5.81 -3.35 7.87
N SER A 14 4.92 -3.20 8.85
CA SER A 14 3.74 -2.34 8.75
C SER A 14 4.13 -0.88 8.47
N ALA A 15 5.08 -0.34 9.23
CA ALA A 15 5.59 1.02 9.03
C ALA A 15 6.23 1.21 7.63
N ALA A 16 6.95 0.19 7.14
CA ALA A 16 7.52 0.23 5.79
C ALA A 16 6.43 0.23 4.70
N VAL A 17 5.35 -0.54 4.89
CA VAL A 17 4.20 -0.55 3.98
C VAL A 17 3.47 0.79 4.00
N GLU A 18 3.31 1.41 5.16
CA GLU A 18 2.73 2.76 5.27
C GLU A 18 3.56 3.79 4.49
N ALA A 19 4.88 3.80 4.67
CA ALA A 19 5.78 4.69 3.94
C ALA A 19 5.73 4.45 2.42
N LEU A 20 5.68 3.19 1.99
CA LEU A 20 5.54 2.85 0.57
C LEU A 20 4.19 3.30 0.01
N THR A 21 3.11 3.16 0.79
CA THR A 21 1.75 3.58 0.42
C THR A 21 1.70 5.10 0.21
N ALA A 22 2.27 5.86 1.14
CA ALA A 22 2.37 7.31 1.04
C ALA A 22 3.19 7.75 -0.19
N ARG A 23 4.32 7.08 -0.44
CA ARG A 23 5.15 7.34 -1.63
C ARG A 23 4.40 7.03 -2.92
N LEU A 24 3.69 5.91 -2.99
CA LEU A 24 2.91 5.51 -4.17
C LEU A 24 1.82 6.53 -4.49
N ALA A 25 1.09 6.98 -3.47
CA ALA A 25 0.06 8.00 -3.58
C ALA A 25 0.65 9.32 -4.10
N ALA A 26 1.72 9.82 -3.47
CA ALA A 26 2.37 11.06 -3.85
C ALA A 26 2.86 11.06 -5.31
N VAL A 27 3.51 9.97 -5.74
CA VAL A 27 4.02 9.85 -7.11
C VAL A 27 2.89 9.81 -8.14
N HIS A 28 1.79 9.10 -7.87
CA HIS A 28 0.66 9.06 -8.81
C HIS A 28 -0.12 10.38 -8.84
N THR A 29 -0.31 11.05 -7.71
CA THR A 29 -0.89 12.39 -7.69
C THR A 29 -0.06 13.38 -8.52
N ALA A 30 1.27 13.32 -8.41
CA ALA A 30 2.15 14.18 -9.20
C ALA A 30 2.14 13.85 -10.70
N ALA A 31 2.01 12.56 -11.05
CA ALA A 31 1.98 12.12 -12.45
C ALA A 31 0.61 12.31 -13.13
N ALA A 32 -0.48 12.37 -12.37
CA ALA A 32 -1.85 12.41 -12.88
C ALA A 32 -2.12 13.44 -13.99
N PRO A 33 -1.77 14.74 -13.84
CA PRO A 33 -2.01 15.71 -14.90
C PRO A 33 -1.15 15.47 -16.14
N VAL A 34 0.04 14.87 -15.99
CA VAL A 34 0.97 14.63 -17.10
C VAL A 34 0.48 13.49 -17.98
N ILE A 35 -0.02 12.41 -17.38
CA ILE A 35 -0.42 11.21 -18.12
C ILE A 35 -1.91 11.19 -18.49
N GLY A 36 -2.75 11.94 -17.76
CA GLY A 36 -4.20 11.97 -17.99
C GLY A 36 -4.69 13.07 -18.93
N ALA A 37 -3.82 14.00 -19.35
CA ALA A 37 -4.17 15.13 -20.20
C ALA A 37 -3.13 15.37 -21.30
N VAL A 38 -2.92 14.36 -22.14
CA VAL A 38 -1.96 14.42 -23.25
C VAL A 38 -2.52 15.31 -24.37
N VAL A 39 -1.74 16.30 -24.78
CA VAL A 39 -2.08 17.23 -25.87
C VAL A 39 -1.63 16.65 -27.22
N PRO A 40 -2.47 16.66 -28.28
CA PRO A 40 -2.07 16.23 -29.61
C PRO A 40 -0.89 17.06 -30.16
N PRO A 41 0.14 16.43 -30.77
CA PRO A 41 1.25 17.16 -31.36
C PRO A 41 0.88 17.89 -32.67
N ALA A 42 -0.18 17.45 -33.35
CA ALA A 42 -0.71 18.06 -34.57
C ALA A 42 -2.23 17.84 -34.68
N ALA A 43 -2.87 18.53 -35.63
CA ALA A 43 -4.33 18.48 -35.85
C ALA A 43 -4.79 17.33 -36.77
N ASP A 44 -3.87 16.46 -37.21
CA ASP A 44 -4.26 15.30 -38.02
C ASP A 44 -5.00 14.25 -37.16
N PRO A 45 -5.85 13.40 -37.79
CA PRO A 45 -6.66 12.44 -37.04
C PRO A 45 -5.85 11.45 -36.19
N VAL A 46 -4.64 11.08 -36.61
CA VAL A 46 -3.80 10.11 -35.89
C VAL A 46 -3.27 10.76 -34.61
N SER A 47 -2.75 11.98 -34.70
CA SER A 47 -2.29 12.74 -33.54
C SER A 47 -3.38 12.94 -32.48
N ILE A 48 -4.60 13.28 -32.90
CA ILE A 48 -5.74 13.47 -31.99
C ILE A 48 -6.12 12.14 -31.33
N GLN A 49 -6.24 11.06 -32.13
CA GLN A 49 -6.62 9.75 -31.61
C GLN A 49 -5.58 9.19 -30.64
N SER A 50 -4.29 9.30 -30.96
CA SER A 50 -3.21 8.83 -30.08
C SER A 50 -3.21 9.58 -28.75
N ALA A 51 -3.33 10.92 -28.76
CA ALA A 51 -3.37 11.71 -27.53
C ALA A 51 -4.58 11.37 -26.64
N ALA A 52 -5.76 11.14 -27.24
CA ALA A 52 -6.94 10.68 -26.52
C ALA A 52 -6.74 9.29 -25.90
N ALA A 53 -6.16 8.34 -26.64
CA ALA A 53 -5.88 6.99 -26.16
C ALA A 53 -4.86 6.99 -25.00
N PHE A 54 -3.77 7.75 -25.12
CA PHE A 54 -2.79 7.88 -24.04
C PHE A 54 -3.39 8.53 -22.78
N SER A 55 -4.23 9.56 -22.95
CA SER A 55 -4.92 10.20 -21.83
C SER A 55 -5.86 9.22 -21.10
N ALA A 56 -6.65 8.46 -21.85
CA ALA A 56 -7.53 7.42 -21.28
C ALA A 56 -6.71 6.36 -20.51
N HIS A 57 -5.61 5.87 -21.10
CA HIS A 57 -4.74 4.91 -20.44
C HIS A 57 -4.07 5.47 -19.17
N GLY A 58 -3.66 6.74 -19.20
CA GLY A 58 -3.12 7.42 -18.02
C GLY A 58 -4.13 7.57 -16.89
N ILE A 59 -5.41 7.82 -17.22
CA ILE A 59 -6.51 7.86 -16.25
C ILE A 59 -6.74 6.48 -15.64
N GLU A 60 -6.84 5.42 -16.47
CA GLU A 60 -7.00 4.04 -16.00
C GLU A 60 -5.84 3.62 -15.09
N ARG A 61 -4.60 3.97 -15.46
CA ARG A 61 -3.41 3.65 -14.65
C ARG A 61 -3.44 4.35 -13.29
N ASN A 62 -3.85 5.62 -13.23
CA ASN A 62 -4.00 6.32 -11.96
C ASN A 62 -5.12 5.74 -11.10
N ALA A 63 -6.25 5.32 -11.70
CA ALA A 63 -7.32 4.65 -10.97
C ALA A 63 -6.85 3.31 -10.38
N ALA A 64 -6.09 2.52 -11.14
CA ALA A 64 -5.47 1.29 -10.64
C ALA A 64 -4.49 1.57 -9.47
N ALA A 65 -3.73 2.66 -9.56
CA ALA A 65 -2.84 3.07 -8.48
C ALA A 65 -3.59 3.50 -7.20
N ALA A 66 -4.73 4.17 -7.33
CA ALA A 66 -5.59 4.47 -6.19
C ALA A 66 -6.09 3.20 -5.50
N GLY A 67 -6.48 2.18 -6.26
CA GLY A 67 -6.80 0.85 -5.73
C GLY A 67 -5.61 0.20 -5.01
N ALA A 68 -4.41 0.27 -5.58
CA ALA A 68 -3.19 -0.25 -4.94
C ALA A 68 -2.85 0.48 -3.63
N VAL A 69 -3.01 1.81 -3.58
CA VAL A 69 -2.83 2.60 -2.35
C VAL A 69 -3.81 2.13 -1.26
N TYR A 70 -5.08 1.93 -1.61
CA TYR A 70 -6.08 1.43 -0.67
C TYR A 70 -5.71 0.03 -0.14
N GLU A 71 -5.39 -0.90 -1.02
CA GLU A 71 -5.08 -2.28 -0.62
C GLU A 71 -3.77 -2.39 0.19
N LEU A 72 -2.75 -1.60 -0.15
CA LEU A 72 -1.52 -1.54 0.66
C LEU A 72 -1.78 -0.94 2.04
N GLY A 73 -2.60 0.11 2.14
CA GLY A 73 -2.99 0.68 3.42
C GLY A 73 -3.74 -0.34 4.29
N ARG A 74 -4.70 -1.06 3.71
CA ARG A 74 -5.42 -2.15 4.38
C ARG A 74 -4.49 -3.27 4.83
N ALA A 75 -3.55 -3.68 3.98
CA ALA A 75 -2.56 -4.71 4.32
C ALA A 75 -1.63 -4.26 5.45
N GLY A 76 -1.14 -3.01 5.41
CA GLY A 76 -0.31 -2.42 6.45
C GLY A 76 -0.99 -2.44 7.83
N ALA A 77 -2.27 -2.07 7.89
CA ALA A 77 -3.07 -2.16 9.11
C ALA A 77 -3.19 -3.61 9.61
N GLY A 78 -3.49 -4.57 8.72
CA GLY A 78 -3.55 -5.99 9.08
C GLY A 78 -2.22 -6.54 9.62
N ILE A 79 -1.09 -6.07 9.11
CA ILE A 79 0.24 -6.44 9.64
C ILE A 79 0.44 -5.86 11.06
N ALA A 80 0.01 -4.63 11.33
CA ALA A 80 0.09 -4.03 12.66
C ALA A 80 -0.81 -4.75 13.68
N GLU A 81 -2.02 -5.13 13.27
CA GLU A 81 -2.92 -5.95 14.08
C GLU A 81 -2.30 -7.32 14.39
N ALA A 82 -1.70 -7.97 13.39
CA ALA A 82 -0.98 -9.22 13.59
C ALA A 82 0.19 -9.05 14.56
N ALA A 83 1.01 -8.00 14.42
CA ALA A 83 2.09 -7.69 15.35
C ALA A 83 1.59 -7.62 16.79
N THR A 84 0.51 -6.85 17.02
CA THR A 84 -0.11 -6.71 18.34
C THR A 84 -0.61 -8.06 18.87
N SER A 85 -1.28 -8.85 18.03
CA SER A 85 -1.81 -10.16 18.40
C SER A 85 -0.71 -11.12 18.85
N TYR A 86 0.40 -11.21 18.10
CA TYR A 86 1.53 -12.05 18.49
C TYR A 86 2.21 -11.54 19.77
N THR A 87 2.43 -10.24 19.93
CA THR A 87 2.97 -9.68 21.18
C THR A 87 2.12 -10.02 22.40
N VAL A 88 0.80 -9.85 22.30
CA VAL A 88 -0.14 -10.16 23.40
C VAL A 88 -0.18 -11.66 23.67
N GLY A 89 -0.23 -12.49 22.63
CA GLY A 89 -0.21 -13.95 22.75
C GLY A 89 1.05 -14.45 23.44
N ASP A 90 2.22 -13.92 23.06
CA ASP A 90 3.51 -14.29 23.67
C ASP A 90 3.56 -13.91 25.16
N MET A 91 3.05 -12.72 25.53
CA MET A 91 2.95 -12.31 26.94
C MET A 91 2.02 -13.22 27.75
N GLN A 92 0.85 -13.59 27.19
CA GLN A 92 -0.10 -14.50 27.85
C GLN A 92 0.48 -15.91 28.02
N ALA A 93 1.17 -16.41 27.00
CA ALA A 93 1.86 -17.70 27.07
C ALA A 93 2.96 -17.70 28.13
N ALA A 94 3.80 -16.65 28.18
CA ALA A 94 4.83 -16.49 29.19
C ALA A 94 4.26 -16.44 30.62
N ALA A 95 3.15 -15.72 30.82
CA ALA A 95 2.48 -15.61 32.13
C ALA A 95 2.02 -16.96 32.70
N THR A 96 1.70 -17.94 31.84
CA THR A 96 1.30 -19.29 32.27
C THR A 96 2.43 -20.02 33.03
N TYR A 97 3.69 -19.63 32.81
CA TYR A 97 4.87 -20.20 33.45
C TYR A 97 5.37 -19.39 34.67
N MET A 98 4.66 -18.33 35.08
CA MET A 98 5.00 -17.52 36.25
C MET A 98 4.01 -17.77 37.41
N PRO A 99 4.15 -18.87 38.18
CA PRO A 99 3.28 -19.09 39.33
C PRO A 99 3.63 -18.10 40.45
N GLY A 100 2.67 -17.26 40.87
CA GLY A 100 2.72 -16.56 42.15
C GLY A 100 3.05 -15.06 42.16
N ILE A 101 2.72 -14.29 41.13
CA ILE A 101 2.63 -12.82 41.23
C ILE A 101 1.17 -12.40 40.98
N ALA A 102 0.33 -12.66 41.97
CA ALA A 102 -1.03 -12.12 42.11
C ALA A 102 -1.15 -11.46 43.48
#